data_AF-A0A1C4Y9D8-F1
#
_entry.id   AF-A0A1C4Y9D8-F1
#
_cell.length_a   1.000
_cell.length_b   1.000
_cell.length_c   1.000
_cell.angle_alpha   90.00
_cell.angle_beta   90.00
_cell.angle_gamma   90.00
#
_symmetry.space_group_name_H-M   'P 1'
#
loop_
_entity.id
_entity.type
_entity.pdbx_description
1 polymer ?
#
loop_
_entity_poly.entity_id
_entity_poly.type
_entity_poly.pdbx_seq_one_letter_code
_entity_poly.pdbx_strand_id
1 'polypeptide(L)'
;MTTNRLTPEQQAARTAMARDNVHVSFGQGQHGGWGFGMAVRTYRGDYAYEGQFGWDGGSGTSTYADPEKQLTGILLTQVGASVPDSTWAFHDFWTTVYQAIDD
;
A
#
# COMPACT_ATOMS: atom_id res chain seq x y z
N MET A 1 -3.94 -17.03 -2.15
CA MET A 1 -3.11 -16.71 -0.95
C MET A 1 -3.05 -15.20 -0.69
N THR A 2 -3.14 -14.39 -1.74
CA THR A 2 -2.91 -12.93 -1.76
C THR A 2 -4.18 -12.08 -1.79
N THR A 3 -5.36 -12.69 -1.56
CA THR A 3 -6.65 -11.99 -1.47
C THR A 3 -6.95 -11.59 -0.03
N ASN A 4 -7.83 -10.61 0.17
CA ASN A 4 -8.31 -10.23 1.50
C ASN A 4 -8.94 -11.42 2.22
N ARG A 5 -8.59 -11.59 3.50
CA ARG A 5 -9.09 -12.66 4.40
C ARG A 5 -9.82 -12.11 5.62
N LEU A 6 -9.98 -10.79 5.71
CA LEU A 6 -10.77 -10.17 6.76
C LEU A 6 -12.27 -10.37 6.48
N THR A 7 -13.03 -10.66 7.54
CA THR A 7 -14.50 -10.56 7.48
C THR A 7 -14.91 -9.09 7.30
N PRO A 8 -16.16 -8.81 6.86
CA PRO A 8 -16.63 -7.43 6.74
C PRO A 8 -16.49 -6.61 8.04
N GLU A 9 -16.75 -7.22 9.20
CA GLU A 9 -16.61 -6.58 10.51
C GLU A 9 -15.14 -6.25 10.84
N GLN A 10 -14.23 -7.20 10.63
CA GLN A 10 -12.78 -6.97 10.82
C GLN A 10 -12.25 -5.89 9.88
N GLN A 11 -12.73 -5.89 8.63
CA GLN A 11 -12.36 -4.92 7.63
C GLN A 11 -12.86 -3.50 7.99
N ALA A 12 -14.07 -3.38 8.51
CA ALA A 12 -14.62 -2.12 8.99
C ALA A 12 -13.80 -1.57 10.17
N ALA A 13 -13.51 -2.41 11.18
CA ALA A 13 -12.70 -2.03 12.33
C ALA A 13 -11.30 -1.56 11.92
N ARG A 14 -10.64 -2.31 11.01
CA ARG A 14 -9.33 -1.93 10.49
C ARG A 14 -9.41 -0.61 9.71
N THR A 15 -10.42 -0.43 8.87
CA THR A 15 -10.60 0.80 8.08
C THR A 15 -10.75 2.02 8.97
N ALA A 16 -11.54 1.92 10.04
CA ALA A 16 -11.66 2.97 11.04
C ALA A 16 -10.30 3.29 11.67
N MET A 17 -9.59 2.26 12.18
CA MET A 17 -8.26 2.43 12.77
C MET A 17 -7.26 3.10 11.80
N ALA A 18 -7.23 2.69 10.53
CA ALA A 18 -6.30 3.25 9.54
C ALA A 18 -6.57 4.72 9.24
N ARG A 19 -7.86 5.12 9.19
CA ARG A 19 -8.27 6.50 8.96
C ARG A 19 -7.96 7.39 10.16
N ASP A 20 -8.27 6.92 11.36
CA ASP A 20 -8.04 7.67 12.59
C ASP A 20 -6.53 7.91 12.85
N ASN A 21 -5.67 7.01 12.35
CA ASN A 21 -4.21 7.08 12.52
C ASN A 21 -3.44 7.51 11.26
N VAL A 22 -4.11 8.06 10.23
CA VAL A 22 -3.46 8.44 8.96
C VAL A 22 -2.32 9.44 9.14
N HIS A 23 -2.41 10.28 10.17
CA HIS A 23 -1.41 11.29 10.53
C HIS A 23 -0.10 10.67 11.08
N VAL A 24 -0.17 9.44 11.60
CA VAL A 24 1.00 8.69 12.10
C VAL A 24 1.75 8.03 10.95
N SER A 25 1.02 7.53 9.94
CA SER A 25 1.60 6.83 8.79
C SER A 25 1.89 7.74 7.60
N PHE A 26 1.68 9.06 7.74
CA PHE A 26 1.84 10.07 6.68
C PHE A 26 1.11 9.70 5.37
N GLY A 27 -0.05 9.05 5.48
CA GLY A 27 -0.84 8.61 4.32
C GLY A 27 -0.63 7.14 3.90
N GLN A 28 0.28 6.41 4.54
CA GLN A 28 0.52 4.99 4.27
C GLN A 28 -0.51 4.08 4.95
N GLY A 29 -0.52 2.79 4.54
CA GLY A 29 -1.29 1.74 5.22
C GLY A 29 -2.81 1.80 5.04
N GLN A 30 -3.30 2.62 4.10
CA GLN A 30 -4.73 2.81 3.88
C GLN A 30 -5.39 1.69 3.05
N HIS A 31 -4.60 0.75 2.49
CA HIS A 31 -5.07 -0.23 1.51
C HIS A 31 -5.92 -1.30 2.21
N GLY A 32 -7.22 -1.39 1.89
CA GLY A 32 -8.34 -1.82 2.76
C GLY A 32 -8.51 -3.27 3.25
N GLY A 33 -7.63 -4.24 2.98
CA GLY A 33 -7.70 -5.61 3.51
C GLY A 33 -6.38 -6.20 4.04
N TRP A 34 -6.44 -7.44 4.51
CA TRP A 34 -5.26 -8.20 4.93
C TRP A 34 -5.31 -9.62 4.37
N GLY A 35 -4.22 -10.05 3.74
CA GLY A 35 -4.05 -11.41 3.21
C GLY A 35 -3.20 -12.27 4.12
N PHE A 36 -2.62 -13.33 3.58
CA PHE A 36 -1.62 -14.11 4.32
C PHE A 36 -0.26 -13.41 4.27
N GLY A 37 0.02 -12.61 5.31
CA GLY A 37 1.33 -12.00 5.57
C GLY A 37 1.51 -10.56 5.07
N MET A 38 0.59 -10.04 4.25
CA MET A 38 0.71 -8.70 3.65
C MET A 38 -0.64 -7.96 3.58
N ALA A 39 -0.59 -6.64 3.45
CA ALA A 39 -1.77 -5.83 3.16
C ALA A 39 -2.30 -6.16 1.76
N VAL A 40 -3.62 -6.08 1.58
CA VAL A 40 -4.29 -6.30 0.30
C VAL A 40 -5.19 -5.11 0.02
N ARG A 41 -5.15 -4.58 -1.20
CA ARG A 41 -6.02 -3.49 -1.64
C ARG A 41 -7.43 -4.02 -1.93
N THR A 42 -8.44 -3.38 -1.34
CA THR A 42 -9.85 -3.81 -1.45
C THR A 42 -10.77 -2.71 -1.97
N TYR A 43 -10.20 -1.58 -2.35
CA TYR A 43 -10.87 -0.49 -3.05
C TYR A 43 -9.84 0.25 -3.88
N ARG A 44 -10.28 0.85 -4.97
CA ARG A 44 -9.43 1.72 -5.79
C ARG A 44 -9.49 3.16 -5.29
N GLY A 45 -8.33 3.72 -4.93
CA GLY A 45 -8.17 5.12 -4.54
C GLY A 45 -7.06 5.86 -5.29
N ASP A 46 -6.31 5.13 -6.13
CA ASP A 46 -5.19 5.60 -6.93
C ASP A 46 -5.05 4.70 -8.18
N TYR A 47 -3.87 4.67 -8.81
CA TYR A 47 -3.61 3.87 -10.00
C TYR A 47 -3.62 2.36 -9.76
N ALA A 48 -3.38 1.89 -8.53
CA ALA A 48 -3.27 0.48 -8.21
C ALA A 48 -4.62 -0.24 -8.23
N TYR A 49 -4.63 -1.47 -8.74
CA TYR A 49 -5.85 -2.27 -8.84
C TYR A 49 -6.24 -2.96 -7.52
N GLU A 50 -7.54 -3.24 -7.39
CA GLU A 50 -8.03 -4.10 -6.32
C GLU A 50 -7.37 -5.47 -6.40
N GLY A 51 -6.91 -5.99 -5.27
CA GLY A 51 -6.11 -7.21 -5.21
C GLY A 51 -4.60 -6.99 -5.26
N GLN A 52 -4.11 -5.76 -5.50
CA GLN A 52 -2.70 -5.40 -5.22
C GLN A 52 -2.35 -5.77 -3.77
N PHE A 53 -1.21 -6.39 -3.55
CA PHE A 53 -0.80 -6.85 -2.22
C PHE A 53 0.67 -6.55 -1.95
N GLY A 54 1.00 -6.21 -0.70
CA GLY A 54 2.32 -5.70 -0.34
C GLY A 54 2.38 -5.01 1.01
N TRP A 55 3.46 -4.26 1.24
CA TRP A 55 3.74 -3.58 2.50
C TRP A 55 4.67 -2.37 2.31
N ASP A 56 4.51 -1.39 3.20
CA ASP A 56 5.41 -0.25 3.39
C ASP A 56 6.22 -0.45 4.69
N GLY A 57 7.52 -0.65 4.57
CA GLY A 57 8.45 -0.85 5.69
C GLY A 57 8.99 0.45 6.27
N GLY A 58 8.91 0.57 7.60
CA GLY A 58 9.38 1.74 8.35
C GLY A 58 10.87 2.09 8.16
N SER A 59 11.69 1.14 7.71
CA SER A 59 13.11 1.37 7.40
C SER A 59 13.36 1.90 5.99
N GLY A 60 12.33 2.37 5.28
CA GLY A 60 12.51 2.99 3.96
C GLY A 60 12.20 2.09 2.78
N THR A 61 11.40 1.04 2.96
CA THR A 61 11.08 0.08 1.90
C THR A 61 9.62 0.14 1.53
N SER A 62 9.29 -0.09 0.26
CA SER A 62 7.91 -0.26 -0.19
C SER A 62 7.86 -1.31 -1.28
N THR A 63 7.01 -2.32 -1.11
CA THR A 63 6.96 -3.45 -2.05
C THR A 63 5.52 -3.85 -2.30
N TYR A 64 5.11 -3.89 -3.55
CA TYR A 64 3.78 -4.34 -3.94
C TYR A 64 3.83 -5.14 -5.24
N ALA A 65 2.98 -6.15 -5.31
CA ALA A 65 2.65 -6.85 -6.54
C ALA A 65 1.20 -6.57 -6.92
N ASP A 66 0.96 -6.30 -8.19
CA ASP A 66 -0.34 -6.05 -8.79
C ASP A 66 -0.55 -7.06 -9.93
N PRO A 67 -1.28 -8.16 -9.67
CA PRO A 67 -1.52 -9.20 -10.67
C PRO A 67 -2.24 -8.71 -11.92
N GLU A 68 -3.15 -7.73 -11.78
CA GLU A 68 -3.94 -7.22 -12.89
C GLU A 68 -3.05 -6.46 -13.89
N LYS A 69 -2.11 -5.69 -13.36
CA LYS A 69 -1.12 -4.95 -14.15
C LYS A 69 0.14 -5.75 -14.48
N GLN A 70 0.19 -7.02 -14.08
CA GLN A 70 1.38 -7.88 -14.18
C GLN A 70 2.66 -7.20 -13.65
N LEU A 71 2.51 -6.42 -12.57
CA LEU A 71 3.55 -5.55 -12.02
C LEU A 71 4.05 -6.11 -10.69
N THR A 72 5.37 -6.11 -10.49
CA THR A 72 5.99 -6.19 -9.16
C THR A 72 6.96 -5.03 -8.99
N GLY A 73 6.74 -4.19 -8.00
CA GLY A 73 7.60 -3.05 -7.68
C GLY A 73 8.25 -3.20 -6.31
N ILE A 74 9.50 -2.78 -6.21
CA ILE A 74 10.27 -2.73 -4.97
C ILE A 74 11.02 -1.40 -4.94
N LEU A 75 10.75 -0.59 -3.93
CA LEU A 75 11.51 0.60 -3.59
C LEU A 75 12.36 0.31 -2.34
N LEU A 76 13.66 0.59 -2.45
CA LEU A 76 14.61 0.52 -1.33
C LEU A 76 15.29 1.88 -1.20
N THR A 77 14.97 2.62 -0.15
CA THR A 77 15.64 3.88 0.17
C THR A 77 16.73 3.66 1.23
N GLN A 78 17.56 4.68 1.48
CA GLN A 78 18.55 4.68 2.57
C GLN A 78 18.11 5.60 3.73
N VAL A 79 16.80 5.84 3.85
CA VAL A 79 16.20 6.69 4.88
C VAL A 79 14.95 6.01 5.44
N GLY A 80 14.75 6.04 6.75
CA GLY A 80 13.55 5.49 7.37
C GLY A 80 12.31 6.32 7.02
N ALA A 81 11.14 5.67 6.96
CA ALA A 81 9.82 6.32 6.85
C ALA A 81 9.40 6.92 8.21
N SER A 82 10.22 7.86 8.71
CA SER A 82 10.07 8.48 10.04
C SER A 82 9.56 9.92 9.96
N VAL A 83 9.53 10.49 8.76
CA VAL A 83 9.07 11.87 8.48
C VAL A 83 8.27 11.91 7.17
N PRO A 84 7.39 12.91 6.98
CA PRO A 84 6.55 13.00 5.78
C PRO A 84 7.33 12.88 4.46
N ASP A 85 8.43 13.63 4.30
CA ASP A 85 9.19 13.67 3.05
C ASP A 85 9.67 12.29 2.59
N SER A 86 10.17 11.47 3.52
CA SER A 86 10.62 10.10 3.21
C SER A 86 9.47 9.18 2.76
N THR A 87 8.28 9.38 3.32
CA THR A 87 7.09 8.62 2.97
C THR A 87 6.49 9.09 1.63
N TRP A 88 6.54 10.38 1.32
CA TRP A 88 6.08 10.93 0.05
C TRP A 88 6.84 10.37 -1.15
N ALA A 89 8.14 10.08 -1.00
CA ALA A 89 8.91 9.38 -2.03
C ALA A 89 8.29 8.03 -2.44
N PHE A 90 7.56 7.35 -1.54
CA PHE A 90 6.90 6.08 -1.87
C PHE A 90 5.68 6.34 -2.77
N HIS A 91 4.90 7.36 -2.45
CA HIS A 91 3.76 7.78 -3.27
C HIS A 91 4.20 8.23 -4.67
N ASP A 92 5.28 9.01 -4.76
CA ASP A 92 5.86 9.45 -6.02
C ASP A 92 6.36 8.26 -6.85
N PHE A 93 7.07 7.33 -6.22
CA PHE A 93 7.52 6.10 -6.86
C PHE A 93 6.36 5.30 -7.44
N TRP A 94 5.33 4.98 -6.65
CA TRP A 94 4.21 4.19 -7.13
C TRP A 94 3.41 4.89 -8.23
N THR A 95 3.15 6.19 -8.07
CA THR A 95 2.48 6.99 -9.09
C THR A 95 3.24 6.94 -10.40
N THR A 96 4.55 7.16 -10.35
CA THR A 96 5.42 7.17 -11.54
C THR A 96 5.49 5.79 -12.20
N VAL A 97 5.62 4.71 -11.42
CA VAL A 97 5.66 3.34 -11.95
C VAL A 97 4.38 3.00 -12.68
N TYR A 98 3.22 3.29 -12.07
CA TYR A 98 1.94 3.00 -12.72
C TYR A 98 1.73 3.84 -13.99
N GLN A 99 2.11 5.12 -13.97
CA GLN A 99 2.05 5.98 -15.16
C GLN A 99 3.01 5.51 -16.27
N ALA A 100 4.17 4.97 -15.91
CA ALA A 100 5.14 4.49 -16.90
C ALA A 100 4.72 3.18 -17.59
N ILE A 101 3.73 2.47 -17.05
CA ILE A 101 3.19 1.23 -17.62
C ILE A 101 1.75 1.38 -18.13
N ASP A 102 1.14 2.56 -17.97
CA ASP A 102 -0.12 2.91 -18.62
C ASP A 102 0.22 3.40 -20.05
N ASP A 103 -0.26 2.66 -21.06
CA ASP A 103 -0.21 3.05 -22.48
C ASP A 103 -1.25 4.13 -22.82
#